data_AF-A0A4Q3H0N1-F1
#
_entry.id   AF-A0A4Q3H0N1-F1
#
_cell.length_a   1.000
_cell.length_b   1.000
_cell.length_c   1.000
_cell.angle_alpha   90.00
_cell.angle_beta   90.00
_cell.angle_gamma   90.00
#
_symmetry.space_group_name_H-M   'P 1'
#
loop_
_entity.id
_entity.type
_entity.pdbx_description
1 polymer ?
#
loop_
_entity_poly.entity_id
_entity_poly.type
_entity_poly.pdbx_seq_one_letter_code
_entity_poly.pdbx_strand_id
1 'polypeptide(L)'
;MRTRIAALQARILAARRPADVVKKTPHKKGAPFGLDLQLSEIDDRLQAIAEERSKIDARTASIRASISRAPVTEAALTSLLRNRDNLQKQYNAAIGQRAEASTGEQLEMRSDGERFSLLEPAIAPTKAAGPKRRLIVIGGAAAGLGLGIALVVLLELLNRTVRRPRDITNLLQVEPLATIPVVRTAAGRKRGMPVKSARALTAAATIACLALSSLASGSAVSPNTPAGVADTGRIALLWA
;
A
#
# COMPACT_ATOMS: atom_id res chain seq x y z
N MET A 1 -45.74 5.65 -27.06
CA MET A 1 -46.92 5.72 -26.15
C MET A 1 -47.40 7.14 -25.85
N ARG A 2 -46.53 8.16 -25.75
CA ARG A 2 -46.91 9.57 -25.49
C ARG A 2 -47.86 10.19 -26.54
N THR A 3 -47.71 9.83 -27.81
CA THR A 3 -48.53 10.36 -28.93
C THR A 3 -50.00 9.94 -28.85
N ARG A 4 -50.30 8.73 -28.33
CA ARG A 4 -51.67 8.24 -28.15
C ARG A 4 -52.40 8.96 -27.00
N ILE A 5 -51.68 9.33 -25.94
CA ILE A 5 -52.23 10.06 -24.79
C ILE A 5 -52.60 11.49 -25.20
N ALA A 6 -51.74 12.16 -25.97
CA ALA A 6 -51.99 13.51 -26.47
C ALA A 6 -53.21 13.56 -27.41
N ALA A 7 -53.36 12.58 -28.31
CA ALA A 7 -54.51 12.48 -29.20
C ALA A 7 -55.83 12.22 -28.43
N LEU A 8 -55.78 11.45 -27.34
CA LEU A 8 -56.95 11.22 -26.48
C LEU A 8 -57.32 12.47 -25.67
N GLN A 9 -56.33 13.17 -25.11
CA GLN A 9 -56.55 14.43 -24.38
C GLN A 9 -57.15 15.51 -25.28
N ALA A 10 -56.69 15.64 -26.52
CA ALA A 10 -57.25 16.57 -27.50
C ALA A 10 -58.74 16.25 -27.81
N ARG A 11 -59.08 14.96 -27.93
CA ARG A 11 -60.47 14.51 -28.11
C ARG A 11 -61.37 14.78 -26.89
N ILE A 12 -60.85 14.59 -25.68
CA ILE A 12 -61.60 14.85 -24.43
C ILE A 12 -61.83 16.35 -24.25
N LEU A 13 -60.83 17.19 -24.59
CA LEU A 13 -60.95 18.65 -24.56
C LEU A 13 -61.94 19.17 -25.61
N ALA A 14 -61.97 18.58 -26.81
CA ALA A 14 -62.94 18.93 -27.85
C ALA A 14 -64.38 18.47 -27.50
N ALA A 15 -64.53 17.39 -26.73
CA ALA A 15 -65.83 16.89 -26.26
C ALA A 15 -66.34 17.62 -25.00
N ARG A 16 -65.46 18.30 -24.25
CA ARG A 16 -65.83 19.13 -23.08
C ARG A 16 -66.29 20.52 -23.53
N ARG A 17 -67.33 20.58 -24.38
CA ARG A 17 -68.18 21.77 -24.44
C ARG A 17 -68.82 21.96 -23.05
N PRO A 18 -68.90 23.19 -22.52
CA PRO A 18 -69.57 23.43 -21.25
C PRO A 18 -70.97 22.84 -21.32
N ALA A 19 -71.34 22.05 -20.32
CA ALA A 19 -72.66 21.46 -20.15
C ALA A 19 -73.75 22.51 -19.81
N ASP A 20 -73.40 23.79 -19.87
CA ASP A 20 -74.30 24.90 -19.68
C ASP A 20 -74.81 25.35 -21.05
N VAL A 21 -76.13 25.52 -21.15
CA VAL A 21 -76.90 25.87 -22.36
C VAL A 21 -77.38 24.68 -23.21
N VAL A 22 -77.94 23.65 -22.57
CA VAL A 22 -79.15 23.02 -23.13
C VAL A 22 -80.34 23.83 -22.61
N LYS A 23 -80.75 24.84 -23.38
CA LYS A 23 -82.01 25.58 -23.13
C LYS A 23 -83.16 24.57 -23.17
N LYS A 24 -83.76 24.26 -22.02
CA LYS A 24 -85.07 23.60 -21.93
C LYS A 24 -86.10 24.49 -22.64
N THR A 25 -86.35 24.22 -23.92
CA THR A 25 -87.53 24.77 -24.60
C THR A 25 -88.77 24.11 -24.01
N PRO A 26 -89.76 24.87 -23.54
CA PRO A 26 -90.97 24.30 -22.96
C PRO A 26 -91.72 23.53 -24.05
N HIS A 27 -91.79 22.21 -23.92
CA HIS A 27 -92.60 21.36 -24.78
C HIS A 27 -94.08 21.72 -24.59
N LYS A 28 -94.73 22.17 -25.67
CA LYS A 28 -96.19 22.33 -25.73
C LYS A 28 -96.82 20.94 -25.48
N LYS A 29 -97.69 20.88 -24.47
CA LYS A 29 -98.53 19.71 -24.13
C LYS A 29 -99.29 19.25 -25.38
N GLY A 30 -98.95 18.08 -25.92
CA GLY A 30 -99.65 17.50 -27.08
C GLY A 30 -98.85 16.48 -27.92
N ALA A 31 -97.81 15.83 -27.39
CA ALA A 31 -97.19 14.69 -28.07
C ALA A 31 -97.95 13.38 -27.74
N PRO A 32 -98.01 12.39 -28.66
CA PRO A 32 -98.70 11.13 -28.41
C PRO A 32 -98.04 10.36 -27.25
N PHE A 33 -98.88 9.76 -26.38
CA PHE A 33 -98.53 9.04 -25.13
C PHE A 33 -97.30 8.10 -25.20
N GLY A 34 -96.95 7.59 -26.38
CA GLY A 34 -95.78 6.73 -26.58
C GLY A 34 -94.43 7.46 -26.52
N LEU A 35 -94.38 8.77 -26.82
CA LEU A 35 -93.13 9.54 -26.79
C LEU A 35 -92.74 9.91 -25.36
N ASP A 36 -93.72 10.22 -24.51
CA ASP A 36 -93.50 10.54 -23.09
C ASP A 36 -92.98 9.32 -22.31
N LEU A 37 -93.47 8.11 -22.62
CA LEU A 37 -92.97 6.88 -22.01
C LEU A 37 -91.50 6.59 -22.39
N GLN A 38 -91.14 6.82 -23.65
CA GLN A 38 -89.75 6.68 -24.12
C GLN A 38 -88.82 7.71 -23.48
N LEU A 39 -89.28 8.95 -23.28
CA LEU A 39 -88.50 9.97 -22.58
C LEU A 39 -88.24 9.59 -21.11
N SER A 40 -89.27 9.11 -20.40
CA SER A 40 -89.13 8.61 -19.03
C SER A 40 -88.12 7.46 -18.93
N GLU A 41 -88.19 6.48 -19.84
CA GLU A 41 -87.24 5.36 -19.85
C GLU A 41 -85.80 5.82 -20.10
N ILE A 42 -85.60 6.80 -21.00
CA ILE A 42 -84.29 7.38 -21.28
C ILE A 42 -83.77 8.14 -20.06
N ASP A 43 -84.62 8.90 -19.37
CA ASP A 43 -84.26 9.63 -18.14
C ASP A 43 -83.85 8.67 -17.01
N ASP A 44 -84.59 7.57 -16.81
CA ASP A 44 -84.24 6.52 -15.84
C ASP A 44 -82.90 5.86 -16.18
N ARG A 45 -82.64 5.56 -17.45
CA ARG A 45 -81.35 5.03 -17.91
C ARG A 45 -80.21 6.02 -17.71
N LEU A 46 -80.44 7.32 -17.98
CA LEU A 46 -79.45 8.37 -17.75
C LEU A 46 -79.11 8.49 -16.27
N GLN A 47 -80.11 8.41 -15.40
CA GLN A 47 -79.90 8.42 -13.96
C GLN A 47 -79.11 7.19 -13.50
N ALA A 48 -79.48 5.98 -13.94
CA ALA A 48 -78.75 4.76 -13.62
C ALA A 48 -77.28 4.81 -14.07
N ILE A 49 -77.01 5.30 -15.28
CA ILE A 49 -75.65 5.48 -15.81
C ILE A 49 -74.88 6.52 -15.00
N ALA A 50 -75.53 7.63 -14.60
CA ALA A 50 -74.90 8.66 -13.78
C ALA A 50 -74.51 8.11 -12.39
N GLU A 51 -75.37 7.31 -11.78
CA GLU A 51 -75.08 6.63 -10.52
C GLU A 51 -73.94 5.63 -10.67
N GLU A 52 -73.93 4.80 -11.72
CA GLU A 52 -72.86 3.84 -11.99
C GLU A 52 -71.52 4.54 -12.22
N ARG A 53 -71.53 5.64 -12.98
CA ARG A 53 -70.35 6.48 -13.18
C ARG A 53 -69.82 7.03 -11.87
N SER A 54 -70.69 7.53 -10.98
CA SER A 54 -70.28 8.04 -9.67
C SER A 54 -69.61 6.96 -8.81
N LYS A 55 -70.13 5.72 -8.86
CA LYS A 55 -69.55 4.57 -8.15
C LYS A 55 -68.18 4.19 -8.74
N ILE A 56 -68.04 4.18 -10.06
CA ILE A 56 -66.76 3.92 -10.73
C ILE A 56 -65.73 5.00 -10.39
N ASP A 57 -66.13 6.27 -10.40
CA ASP A 57 -65.24 7.39 -10.08
C ASP A 57 -64.78 7.32 -8.62
N ALA A 58 -65.69 7.02 -7.69
CA ALA A 58 -65.35 6.80 -6.28
C ALA A 58 -64.37 5.62 -6.09
N ARG A 59 -64.60 4.49 -6.79
CA ARG A 59 -63.71 3.32 -6.75
C ARG A 59 -62.35 3.61 -7.38
N THR A 60 -62.32 4.40 -8.45
CA THR A 60 -61.07 4.81 -9.09
C THR A 60 -60.27 5.75 -8.19
N ALA A 61 -60.95 6.67 -7.48
CA ALA A 61 -60.31 7.55 -6.52
C ALA A 61 -59.70 6.77 -5.35
N SER A 62 -60.40 5.77 -4.81
CA SER A 62 -59.87 4.94 -3.72
C SER A 62 -58.67 4.09 -4.16
N ILE A 63 -58.72 3.49 -5.36
CA ILE A 63 -57.59 2.73 -5.91
C ILE A 63 -56.38 3.65 -6.15
N ARG A 64 -56.58 4.85 -6.72
CA ARG A 64 -55.50 5.83 -6.91
C ARG A 64 -54.88 6.27 -5.59
N ALA A 65 -55.69 6.46 -4.55
CA ALA A 65 -55.21 6.78 -3.20
C ALA A 65 -54.40 5.63 -2.57
N SER A 66 -54.78 4.37 -2.81
CA SER A 66 -54.00 3.21 -2.36
C SER A 66 -52.67 3.10 -3.10
N ILE A 67 -52.67 3.30 -4.43
CA ILE A 67 -51.45 3.27 -5.25
C ILE A 67 -50.48 4.37 -4.83
N SER A 68 -50.97 5.57 -4.51
CA SER A 68 -50.11 6.68 -4.07
C SER A 68 -49.50 6.46 -2.68
N ARG A 69 -50.13 5.63 -1.83
CA ARG A 69 -49.61 5.26 -0.50
C ARG A 69 -48.61 4.10 -0.54
N ALA A 70 -48.73 3.19 -1.51
CA ALA A 70 -47.85 2.03 -1.68
C ALA A 70 -46.33 2.33 -1.63
N PRO A 71 -45.78 3.38 -2.30
CA PRO A 71 -44.34 3.65 -2.25
C PRO A 71 -43.85 4.06 -0.85
N VAL A 72 -44.69 4.72 -0.05
CA VAL A 72 -44.33 5.14 1.32
C VAL A 72 -44.21 3.92 2.23
N THR A 73 -45.16 2.98 2.14
CA THR A 73 -45.12 1.73 2.91
C THR A 73 -43.96 0.83 2.48
N GLU A 74 -43.66 0.78 1.17
CA GLU A 74 -42.53 -0.01 0.65
C GLU A 74 -41.18 0.55 1.10
N ALA A 75 -41.03 1.88 1.10
CA ALA A 75 -39.84 2.54 1.62
C ALA A 75 -39.63 2.27 3.12
N ALA A 76 -40.71 2.34 3.91
CA ALA A 76 -40.66 2.02 5.34
C ALA A 76 -40.26 0.55 5.59
N LEU A 77 -40.86 -0.39 4.85
CA LEU A 77 -40.52 -1.80 4.94
C LEU A 77 -39.06 -2.05 4.55
N THR A 78 -38.60 -1.46 3.46
CA THR A 78 -37.20 -1.56 3.01
C THR A 78 -36.23 -1.04 4.07
N SER A 79 -36.56 0.08 4.72
CA SER A 79 -35.76 0.63 5.82
C SER A 79 -35.69 -0.33 7.02
N LEU A 80 -36.82 -0.93 7.41
CA LEU A 80 -36.87 -1.90 8.51
C LEU A 80 -36.06 -3.15 8.20
N LEU A 81 -36.13 -3.66 6.97
CA LEU A 81 -35.35 -4.83 6.53
C LEU A 81 -33.85 -4.55 6.55
N ARG A 82 -33.42 -3.37 6.08
CA ARG A 82 -32.01 -2.95 6.16
C ARG A 82 -31.54 -2.83 7.61
N ASN A 83 -32.35 -2.24 8.48
CA ASN A 83 -32.02 -2.12 9.91
C ASN A 83 -31.91 -3.50 10.57
N ARG A 84 -32.82 -4.42 10.27
CA ARG A 84 -32.76 -5.81 10.74
C ARG A 84 -31.47 -6.50 10.29
N ASP A 85 -31.10 -6.38 9.02
CA ASP A 85 -29.87 -6.97 8.49
C ASP A 85 -28.60 -6.40 9.16
N ASN A 86 -28.56 -5.08 9.35
CA ASN A 86 -27.46 -4.42 10.06
C ASN A 86 -27.36 -4.89 11.52
N LEU A 87 -28.49 -4.96 12.24
CA LEU A 87 -28.52 -5.46 13.61
C LEU A 87 -28.10 -6.92 13.70
N GLN A 88 -28.52 -7.76 12.75
CA GLN A 88 -28.09 -9.16 12.72
C GLN A 88 -26.57 -9.29 12.51
N LYS A 89 -25.99 -8.48 11.63
CA LYS A 89 -24.53 -8.45 11.41
C LYS A 89 -23.78 -8.01 12.65
N GLN A 90 -24.24 -6.95 13.31
CA GLN A 90 -23.64 -6.46 14.56
C GLN A 90 -23.74 -7.50 15.67
N TYR A 91 -24.90 -8.16 15.80
CA TYR A 91 -25.10 -9.25 16.75
C TYR A 91 -24.11 -10.40 16.50
N ASN A 92 -24.02 -10.88 15.26
CA ASN A 92 -23.11 -11.97 14.91
C ASN A 92 -21.63 -11.60 15.18
N ALA A 93 -21.23 -10.36 14.87
CA ALA A 93 -19.89 -9.86 15.17
C ALA A 93 -19.62 -9.80 16.68
N ALA A 94 -20.58 -9.32 17.47
CA ALA A 94 -20.46 -9.27 18.93
C ALA A 94 -20.36 -10.67 19.56
N ILE A 95 -21.12 -11.65 19.04
CA ILE A 95 -21.01 -13.05 19.46
C ILE A 95 -19.63 -13.62 19.12
N GLY A 96 -19.11 -13.34 17.93
CA GLY A 96 -17.76 -13.74 17.52
C GLY A 96 -16.69 -13.18 18.45
N GLN A 97 -16.71 -11.87 18.69
CA GLN A 97 -15.77 -11.22 19.61
C GLN A 97 -15.89 -11.75 21.04
N ARG A 98 -17.10 -12.04 21.52
CA ARG A 98 -17.30 -12.65 22.84
C ARG A 98 -16.68 -14.05 22.92
N ALA A 99 -16.82 -14.86 21.88
CA ALA A 99 -16.22 -16.19 21.83
C ALA A 99 -14.69 -16.15 21.77
N GLU A 100 -14.12 -15.21 21.04
CA GLU A 100 -12.68 -14.95 21.03
C GLU A 100 -12.18 -14.49 22.39
N ALA A 101 -12.85 -13.52 23.02
CA ALA A 101 -12.50 -13.02 24.34
C ALA A 101 -12.60 -14.12 25.42
N SER A 102 -13.65 -14.95 25.41
CA SER A 102 -13.78 -16.05 26.36
C SER A 102 -12.76 -17.16 26.15
N THR A 103 -12.28 -17.34 24.92
CA THR A 103 -11.16 -18.25 24.62
C THR A 103 -9.85 -17.68 25.14
N GLY A 104 -9.62 -16.38 24.97
CA GLY A 104 -8.46 -15.66 25.53
C GLY A 104 -8.43 -15.71 27.06
N GLU A 105 -9.57 -15.44 27.71
CA GLU A 105 -9.72 -15.53 29.17
C GLU A 105 -9.41 -16.94 29.68
N GLN A 106 -9.94 -17.98 29.02
CA GLN A 106 -9.63 -19.38 29.38
C GLN A 106 -8.14 -19.70 29.23
N LEU A 107 -7.46 -19.14 28.23
CA LEU A 107 -6.03 -19.35 28.00
C LEU A 107 -5.18 -18.65 29.06
N GLU A 108 -5.57 -17.45 29.47
CA GLU A 108 -4.97 -16.70 30.58
C GLU A 108 -5.17 -17.42 31.92
N MET A 109 -6.40 -17.85 32.20
CA MET A 109 -6.73 -18.64 33.40
C MET A 109 -5.95 -19.96 33.47
N ARG A 110 -5.72 -20.62 32.33
CA ARG A 110 -4.93 -21.86 32.28
C ARG A 110 -3.43 -21.59 32.39
N SER A 111 -3.00 -20.32 32.38
CA SER A 111 -1.59 -19.91 32.41
C SER A 111 -0.76 -20.51 31.27
N ASP A 112 -1.40 -20.91 30.17
CA ASP A 112 -0.75 -21.45 28.98
C ASP A 112 -0.08 -20.33 28.15
N GLY A 113 -0.31 -19.07 28.49
CA GLY A 113 0.35 -17.91 27.87
C GLY A 113 1.86 -17.78 28.16
N GLU A 114 2.37 -18.43 29.21
CA GLU A 114 3.80 -18.36 29.57
C GLU A 114 4.57 -19.69 29.38
N ARG A 115 3.88 -20.80 29.10
CA ARG A 115 4.55 -22.08 28.85
C ARG A 115 4.86 -22.23 27.37
N PHE A 116 5.84 -21.45 26.89
CA PHE A 116 6.54 -21.77 25.65
C PHE A 116 7.26 -23.12 25.83
N SER A 117 6.59 -24.21 25.51
CA SER A 117 7.24 -25.51 25.41
C SER A 117 8.16 -25.47 24.20
N LEU A 118 9.47 -25.52 24.45
CA LEU A 118 10.48 -25.50 23.41
C LEU A 118 10.44 -26.85 22.69
N LEU A 119 9.60 -26.96 21.65
CA LEU A 119 9.46 -28.18 20.86
C LEU A 119 10.76 -28.50 20.11
N GLU A 120 11.39 -27.46 19.55
CA GLU A 120 12.66 -27.56 18.84
C GLU A 120 13.51 -26.31 19.11
N PRO A 121 14.72 -26.45 19.69
CA PRO A 121 15.61 -25.32 19.91
C PRO A 121 16.09 -24.74 18.57
N ALA A 122 16.21 -23.42 18.49
CA ALA A 122 16.74 -22.76 17.30
C ALA A 122 18.17 -23.23 17.00
N ILE A 123 18.38 -23.82 15.82
CA ILE A 123 19.71 -24.23 15.37
C ILE A 123 20.48 -22.99 14.94
N ALA A 124 21.59 -22.71 15.62
CA ALA A 124 22.48 -21.62 15.24
C ALA A 124 23.03 -21.87 13.82
N PRO A 125 23.11 -20.84 12.96
CA PRO A 125 23.56 -21.02 11.59
C PRO A 125 25.02 -21.48 11.55
N THR A 126 25.27 -22.60 10.88
CA THR A 126 26.62 -23.19 10.70
C THR A 126 27.53 -22.35 9.81
N LYS A 127 26.97 -21.36 9.10
CA LYS A 127 27.68 -20.44 8.21
C LYS A 127 27.25 -19.02 8.51
N ALA A 128 28.19 -18.08 8.43
CA ALA A 128 27.88 -16.66 8.64
C ALA A 128 26.85 -16.18 7.60
N ALA A 129 25.74 -15.61 8.07
CA ALA A 129 24.74 -14.93 7.23
C ALA A 129 25.23 -13.55 6.73
N GLY A 130 26.35 -13.07 7.28
CA GLY A 130 26.96 -11.78 6.94
C GLY A 130 27.81 -11.82 5.66
N PRO A 131 28.34 -10.66 5.24
CA PRO A 131 29.05 -10.52 3.97
C PRO A 131 30.27 -11.43 3.88
N LYS A 132 30.58 -11.90 2.65
CA LYS A 132 31.69 -12.81 2.34
C LYS A 132 33.04 -12.12 2.62
N ARG A 133 33.52 -12.17 3.87
CA ARG A 133 34.73 -11.50 4.36
C ARG A 133 35.96 -11.68 3.45
N ARG A 134 36.14 -12.89 2.90
CA ARG A 134 37.24 -13.20 1.96
C ARG A 134 37.19 -12.35 0.68
N LEU A 135 36.00 -12.10 0.13
CA LEU A 135 35.84 -11.28 -1.08
C LEU A 135 36.16 -9.81 -0.79
N ILE A 136 35.78 -9.31 0.38
CA ILE A 136 36.08 -7.92 0.79
C ILE A 136 37.59 -7.73 0.96
N VAL A 137 38.27 -8.67 1.63
CA VAL A 137 39.73 -8.60 1.84
C VAL A 137 40.48 -8.66 0.51
N ILE A 138 40.14 -9.60 -0.37
CA ILE A 138 40.78 -9.73 -1.69
C ILE A 138 40.48 -8.51 -2.56
N GLY A 139 39.22 -8.05 -2.56
CA GLY A 139 38.81 -6.87 -3.32
C GLY A 139 39.51 -5.59 -2.85
N GLY A 140 39.60 -5.38 -1.54
CA GLY A 140 40.30 -4.23 -0.96
C GLY A 140 41.80 -4.26 -1.25
N ALA A 141 42.45 -5.42 -1.13
CA ALA A 141 43.87 -5.58 -1.45
C ALA A 141 44.15 -5.31 -2.94
N ALA A 142 43.33 -5.86 -3.84
CA ALA A 142 43.46 -5.63 -5.28
C ALA A 142 43.23 -4.16 -5.66
N ALA A 143 42.18 -3.54 -5.10
CA ALA A 143 41.88 -2.13 -5.34
C ALA A 143 42.98 -1.20 -4.83
N GLY A 144 43.52 -1.47 -3.62
CA GLY A 144 44.62 -0.69 -3.05
C GLY A 144 45.90 -0.78 -3.86
N LEU A 145 46.28 -1.99 -4.31
CA LEU A 145 47.43 -2.18 -5.21
C LEU A 145 47.23 -1.46 -6.55
N GLY A 146 46.04 -1.61 -7.14
CA GLY A 146 45.69 -0.94 -8.39
C GLY A 146 45.78 0.59 -8.28
N LEU A 147 45.21 1.17 -7.21
CA LEU A 147 45.30 2.60 -6.94
C LEU A 147 46.74 3.07 -6.71
N GLY A 148 47.54 2.30 -5.97
CA GLY A 148 48.94 2.64 -5.72
C GLY A 148 49.77 2.71 -7.00
N ILE A 149 49.63 1.70 -7.88
CA ILE A 149 50.31 1.68 -9.18
C ILE A 149 49.82 2.83 -10.07
N ALA A 150 48.50 3.02 -10.16
CA ALA A 150 47.90 4.08 -10.95
C ALA A 150 48.39 5.47 -10.52
N LEU A 151 48.51 5.70 -9.21
CA LEU A 151 48.96 6.97 -8.66
C LEU A 151 50.46 7.21 -8.95
N VAL A 152 51.31 6.19 -8.85
CA VAL A 152 52.72 6.30 -9.24
C VAL A 152 52.88 6.63 -10.73
N VAL A 153 52.14 5.93 -11.60
CA VAL A 153 52.14 6.19 -13.05
C VAL A 153 51.65 7.60 -13.35
N LEU A 154 50.59 8.06 -12.68
CA LEU A 154 50.05 9.40 -12.83
C LEU A 154 51.07 10.47 -12.40
N LEU A 155 51.77 10.26 -11.28
CA LEU A 155 52.82 11.17 -10.82
C LEU A 155 54.01 11.20 -11.79
N GLU A 156 54.37 10.06 -12.39
CA GLU A 156 55.44 10.00 -13.38
C GLU A 156 55.04 10.72 -14.67
N LEU A 157 53.81 10.53 -15.15
CA LEU A 157 53.28 11.24 -16.33
C LEU A 157 53.26 12.76 -16.11
N LEU A 158 52.95 13.21 -14.89
CA LEU A 158 52.90 14.63 -14.55
C LEU A 158 54.31 15.23 -14.30
N ASN A 159 55.32 14.39 -14.06
CA ASN A 159 56.69 14.80 -13.81
C ASN A 159 57.52 14.95 -15.10
N ARG A 160 57.48 16.13 -15.72
CA ARG A 160 58.28 16.49 -16.91
C ARG A 160 59.73 16.92 -16.61
N THR A 161 60.40 16.32 -15.63
CA THR A 161 61.81 16.69 -15.33
C THR A 161 62.78 15.93 -16.25
N VAL A 162 63.51 16.65 -17.10
CA VAL A 162 64.60 16.11 -17.93
C VAL A 162 65.78 15.72 -17.02
N ARG A 163 66.09 14.41 -16.91
CA ARG A 163 67.17 13.92 -16.03
C ARG A 163 68.23 13.11 -16.78
N ARG A 164 67.94 12.62 -17.98
CA ARG A 164 68.86 11.82 -18.78
C ARG A 164 69.18 12.54 -20.08
N PRO A 165 70.40 12.38 -20.63
CA PRO A 165 70.75 12.94 -21.93
C PRO A 165 69.78 12.51 -23.05
N ARG A 166 69.26 11.28 -22.97
CA ARG A 166 68.25 10.75 -23.90
C ARG A 166 66.92 11.52 -23.88
N ASP A 167 66.56 12.12 -22.74
CA ASP A 167 65.35 12.93 -22.62
C ASP A 167 65.50 14.22 -23.46
N ILE A 168 66.71 14.79 -23.52
CA ILE A 168 67.04 15.97 -24.35
C ILE A 168 66.97 15.61 -25.83
N THR A 169 67.54 14.46 -26.22
CA THR A 169 67.47 13.97 -27.61
C THR A 169 66.02 13.73 -28.03
N ASN A 170 65.18 13.16 -27.15
CA ASN A 170 63.77 12.92 -27.46
C ASN A 170 62.93 14.21 -27.53
N LEU A 171 63.21 15.21 -26.69
CA LEU A 171 62.46 16.48 -26.69
C LEU A 171 62.91 17.45 -27.79
N LEU A 172 64.21 17.56 -28.04
CA LEU A 172 64.79 18.58 -28.93
C LEU A 172 65.36 18.01 -30.25
N GLN A 173 65.46 16.68 -30.40
CA GLN A 173 66.09 16.02 -31.56
C GLN A 173 67.53 16.47 -31.82
N VAL A 174 68.26 16.85 -30.77
CA VAL A 174 69.68 17.23 -30.86
C VAL A 174 70.55 16.27 -30.06
N GLU A 175 71.70 15.89 -30.64
CA GLU A 175 72.71 15.03 -30.00
C GLU A 175 73.49 15.84 -28.94
N PRO A 176 73.59 15.36 -27.68
CA PRO A 176 74.38 16.05 -26.66
C PRO A 176 75.88 16.00 -26.97
N LEU A 177 76.54 17.17 -27.05
CA LEU A 177 77.98 17.27 -27.40
C LEU A 177 78.93 16.70 -26.33
N ALA A 178 78.55 16.78 -25.06
CA ALA A 178 79.29 16.17 -23.95
C ALA A 178 78.35 15.97 -22.75
N THR A 179 78.47 14.84 -22.05
CA THR A 179 77.74 14.61 -20.78
C THR A 179 78.71 14.81 -19.63
N ILE A 180 78.47 15.83 -18.79
CA ILE A 180 79.27 16.05 -17.58
C ILE A 180 78.68 15.20 -16.45
N PRO A 181 79.42 14.23 -15.90
CA PRO A 181 78.94 13.45 -14.78
C PRO A 181 78.79 14.35 -13.55
N VAL A 182 77.64 14.27 -12.89
CA VAL A 182 77.41 15.01 -11.65
C VAL A 182 78.32 14.45 -10.56
N VAL A 183 79.39 15.18 -10.23
CA VAL A 183 80.29 14.85 -9.12
C VAL A 183 79.56 15.16 -7.81
N ARG A 184 79.20 14.11 -7.06
CA ARG A 184 78.48 14.26 -5.79
C ARG A 184 79.42 14.75 -4.70
N THR A 185 79.42 16.04 -4.41
CA THR A 185 80.14 16.60 -3.26
C THR A 185 79.38 16.32 -1.96
N ALA A 186 80.11 16.16 -0.84
CA ALA A 186 79.52 15.84 0.46
C ALA A 186 78.45 16.86 0.93
N ALA A 187 78.56 18.12 0.48
CA ALA A 187 77.61 19.20 0.78
C ALA A 187 76.34 19.19 -0.09
N GLY A 188 76.36 18.58 -1.29
CA GLY A 188 75.21 18.57 -2.22
C GLY A 188 74.14 17.52 -1.92
N ARG A 189 74.38 16.63 -0.95
CA ARG A 189 73.50 15.47 -0.65
C ARG A 189 72.12 15.85 -0.11
N LYS A 190 71.90 17.13 0.22
CA LYS A 190 70.63 17.62 0.78
C LYS A 190 69.65 18.20 -0.26
N ARG A 191 70.06 18.39 -1.52
CA ARG A 191 69.28 19.13 -2.53
C ARG A 191 68.92 18.32 -3.79
N GLY A 192 68.74 17.00 -3.64
CA GLY A 192 68.07 16.15 -4.62
C GLY A 192 66.64 15.86 -4.18
N MET A 193 65.67 16.23 -5.01
CA MET A 193 64.21 16.08 -4.83
C MET A 193 63.73 14.66 -4.43
N PRO A 194 62.49 14.52 -3.92
CA PRO A 194 62.18 13.76 -2.71
C PRO A 194 61.81 12.30 -2.99
N VAL A 195 62.79 11.42 -3.16
CA VAL A 195 62.54 9.97 -3.08
C VAL A 195 62.23 9.49 -1.66
N LYS A 196 62.33 10.38 -0.65
CA LYS A 196 61.99 10.09 0.75
C LYS A 196 60.48 10.14 1.01
N SER A 197 59.70 10.95 0.28
CA SER A 197 58.24 10.98 0.44
C SER A 197 57.58 9.72 -0.14
N ALA A 198 58.12 9.17 -1.23
CA ALA A 198 57.68 7.90 -1.81
C ALA A 198 57.89 6.71 -0.84
N ARG A 199 58.99 6.70 -0.07
CA ARG A 199 59.27 5.65 0.94
C ARG A 199 58.45 5.82 2.23
N ALA A 200 58.12 7.06 2.60
CA ALA A 200 57.28 7.33 3.78
C ALA A 200 55.82 6.93 3.53
N LEU A 201 55.29 7.14 2.32
CA LEU A 201 53.92 6.75 1.96
C LEU A 201 53.74 5.23 1.91
N THR A 202 54.73 4.47 1.44
CA THR A 202 54.66 3.00 1.46
C THR A 202 54.69 2.43 2.88
N ALA A 203 55.44 3.06 3.79
CA ALA A 203 55.49 2.63 5.20
C ALA A 203 54.21 2.99 5.96
N ALA A 204 53.57 4.12 5.66
CA ALA A 204 52.28 4.48 6.24
C ALA A 204 51.15 3.56 5.76
N ALA A 205 51.17 3.16 4.48
CA ALA A 205 50.17 2.26 3.90
C ALA A 205 50.24 0.82 4.47
N THR A 206 51.43 0.31 4.76
CA THR A 206 51.58 -1.01 5.40
C THR A 206 51.11 -1.02 6.85
N ILE A 207 51.36 0.05 7.61
CA ILE A 207 50.89 0.20 9.00
C ILE A 207 49.36 0.32 9.05
N ALA A 208 48.75 1.07 8.14
CA ALA A 208 47.28 1.19 8.07
C ALA A 208 46.59 -0.16 7.71
N CYS A 209 47.22 -0.96 6.84
CA CYS A 209 46.70 -2.28 6.45
C CYS A 209 46.77 -3.29 7.62
N LEU A 210 47.84 -3.25 8.43
CA LEU A 210 47.98 -4.05 9.65
C LEU A 210 46.96 -3.63 10.73
N ALA A 211 46.74 -2.33 10.93
CA ALA A 211 45.75 -1.83 11.90
C ALA A 211 44.31 -2.24 11.56
N LEU A 212 43.95 -2.24 10.27
CA LEU A 212 42.61 -2.64 9.81
C LEU A 212 42.36 -4.15 9.97
N SER A 213 43.42 -4.96 9.87
CA SER A 213 43.35 -6.41 10.10
C SER A 213 43.16 -6.78 11.59
N SER A 214 43.74 -5.99 12.49
CA SER A 214 43.61 -6.17 13.95
C SER A 214 42.24 -5.76 14.48
N LEU A 215 41.56 -4.82 13.82
CA LEU A 215 40.22 -4.37 14.23
C LEU A 215 39.11 -5.33 13.76
N ALA A 216 39.40 -6.18 12.76
CA ALA A 216 38.47 -7.17 12.23
C ALA A 216 38.47 -8.52 13.00
N SER A 217 39.46 -8.77 13.85
CA SER A 217 39.57 -9.95 14.72
C SER A 217 39.02 -9.72 16.14
N GLY A 218 38.69 -8.47 16.50
CA GLY A 218 38.17 -8.08 17.81
C GLY A 218 36.65 -7.96 17.89
N SER A 219 35.90 -9.03 17.63
CA SER A 219 34.49 -9.11 18.07
C SER A 219 33.98 -10.56 18.07
N ALA A 220 34.33 -11.31 19.12
CA ALA A 220 33.59 -12.51 19.53
C ALA A 220 33.98 -12.91 20.97
N VAL A 221 33.79 -12.01 21.93
CA VAL A 221 33.60 -12.42 23.33
C VAL A 221 32.12 -12.81 23.42
N SER A 222 31.85 -14.11 23.49
CA SER A 222 30.53 -14.66 23.77
C SER A 222 30.32 -14.67 25.28
N PRO A 223 29.35 -13.93 25.84
CA PRO A 223 28.97 -14.07 27.25
C PRO A 223 27.92 -15.17 27.33
N ASN A 224 28.31 -16.40 27.66
CA ASN A 224 27.44 -17.43 28.26
C ASN A 224 28.28 -18.66 28.62
N THR A 225 28.93 -18.59 29.78
CA THR A 225 29.39 -19.77 30.50
C THR A 225 28.33 -20.04 31.57
N PRO A 226 27.51 -21.11 31.48
CA PRO A 226 26.60 -21.43 32.57
C PRO A 226 27.41 -21.89 33.78
N ALA A 227 27.18 -21.23 34.91
CA ALA A 227 27.64 -21.64 36.22
C ALA A 227 27.04 -23.01 36.58
N GLY A 228 27.88 -23.90 37.12
CA GLY A 228 27.39 -25.09 37.83
C GLY A 228 27.89 -26.43 37.29
N VAL A 229 29.19 -26.71 37.45
CA VAL A 229 29.64 -28.07 37.81
C VAL A 229 30.74 -27.88 38.86
N ALA A 230 30.32 -27.87 40.13
CA ALA A 230 31.24 -27.94 41.25
C ALA A 230 31.87 -29.33 41.29
N ASP A 231 33.18 -29.32 41.16
CA ASP A 231 34.11 -30.39 41.43
C ASP A 231 34.00 -30.81 42.90
N THR A 232 33.27 -31.89 43.17
CA THR A 232 33.35 -32.64 44.44
C THR A 232 33.78 -34.05 44.11
N GLY A 233 35.08 -34.25 44.01
CA GLY A 233 35.60 -35.56 43.68
C GLY A 233 37.08 -35.77 43.96
N ARG A 234 37.72 -35.04 44.88
CA ARG A 234 39.04 -35.42 45.41
C ARG A 234 39.52 -34.52 46.56
N ILE A 235 40.15 -35.19 47.54
CA ILE A 235 41.00 -34.67 48.62
C ILE A 235 40.28 -34.38 49.95
N ALA A 236 40.19 -35.39 50.80
CA ALA A 236 40.47 -35.29 52.25
C ALA A 236 40.54 -36.68 52.89
N LEU A 237 41.63 -37.42 52.61
CA LEU A 237 42.24 -38.26 53.63
C LEU A 237 43.09 -37.31 54.49
N LEU A 238 42.97 -37.39 55.82
CA LEU A 238 44.04 -37.30 56.83
C LEU A 238 43.47 -36.84 58.20
N TRP A 239 43.29 -37.85 59.07
CA TRP A 239 43.42 -37.89 60.54
C TRP A 239 42.38 -37.27 61.48
N ALA A 240 41.95 -38.15 62.41
CA ALA A 240 41.96 -38.01 63.87
C ALA A 240 41.95 -36.61 64.49
#